data_AF-A0A847C5W7-F1
#
_entry.id   AF-A0A847C5W7-F1
#
_cell.length_a   1.000
_cell.length_b   1.000
_cell.length_c   1.000
_cell.angle_alpha   90.00
_cell.angle_beta   90.00
_cell.angle_gamma   90.00
#
_symmetry.space_group_name_H-M   'P 1'
#
loop_
_entity.id
_entity.type
_entity.pdbx_description
1 polymer ?
#
loop_
_entity_poly.entity_id
_entity_poly.type
_entity_poly.pdbx_seq_one_letter_code
_entity_poly.pdbx_strand_id
1 'polypeptide(L)'
;MFKLHSEYGPSGDQPEAIASLVEGINNGDKHQCLLGVTGSGKTFTMANIIAAVNKPTLVLAHNKTLAGQLYGELKELFPENAVEYFVSYYDYYQPEAYMPTTDTYIEKDSSINDEIERLRHSATSSLGERRDVIIVASVSCIYGLGDPIDYAEMVISLRPGQVKD
;
A
#
# COMPACT_ATOMS: atom_id res chain seq x y z
N MET A 1 1.83 -10.24 -13.13
CA MET A 1 3.03 -10.92 -12.58
C MET A 1 3.96 -9.83 -12.12
N PHE A 2 4.48 -9.89 -10.90
CA PHE A 2 5.44 -8.91 -10.42
C PHE A 2 6.79 -9.05 -11.13
N LYS A 3 7.36 -7.93 -11.58
CA LYS A 3 8.63 -7.85 -12.30
C LYS A 3 9.60 -7.02 -11.48
N LEU A 4 10.48 -7.71 -10.76
CA LEU A 4 11.52 -7.08 -9.96
C LEU A 4 12.67 -6.61 -10.86
N HIS A 5 13.00 -5.31 -10.77
CA HIS A 5 14.14 -4.70 -11.44
C HIS A 5 15.23 -4.38 -10.41
N SER A 6 16.45 -4.85 -10.67
CA SER A 6 17.63 -4.55 -9.86
C SER A 6 18.90 -4.91 -10.63
N GLU A 7 19.94 -4.10 -10.51
CA GLU A 7 21.29 -4.42 -11.03
C GLU A 7 22.03 -5.44 -10.15
N TYR A 8 21.53 -5.67 -8.93
CA TYR A 8 22.13 -6.55 -7.94
C TYR A 8 21.21 -7.72 -7.60
N GLY A 9 21.78 -8.90 -7.37
CA GLY A 9 21.07 -10.06 -6.85
C GLY A 9 21.09 -10.13 -5.32
N PRO A 10 20.23 -10.96 -4.69
CA PRO A 10 20.28 -11.22 -3.26
C PRO A 10 21.67 -11.69 -2.81
N SER A 11 22.16 -11.17 -1.68
CA SER A 11 23.49 -11.49 -1.15
C SER A 11 23.49 -11.63 0.38
N GLY A 12 24.59 -12.16 0.94
CA GLY A 12 24.66 -12.47 2.37
C GLY A 12 23.58 -13.46 2.78
N ASP A 13 22.83 -13.12 3.84
CA ASP A 13 21.76 -13.97 4.39
C ASP A 13 20.41 -13.81 3.63
N GLN A 14 20.32 -12.90 2.66
CA GLN A 14 19.07 -12.63 1.94
C GLN A 14 18.54 -13.87 1.18
N PRO A 15 19.34 -14.66 0.44
CA PRO A 15 18.83 -15.80 -0.32
C PRO A 15 18.12 -16.83 0.57
N GLU A 16 18.68 -17.14 1.73
CA GLU A 16 18.11 -18.10 2.68
C GLU A 16 16.82 -17.55 3.31
N ALA A 17 16.84 -16.28 3.74
CA ALA A 17 15.65 -15.62 4.29
C ALA A 17 14.48 -15.56 3.28
N ILE A 18 14.78 -15.26 2.01
CA ILE A 18 13.79 -15.25 0.92
C ILE A 18 13.21 -16.66 0.74
N ALA A 19 14.07 -17.67 0.60
CA ALA A 19 13.64 -19.04 0.37
C ALA A 19 12.73 -19.56 1.50
N SER A 20 13.14 -19.35 2.76
CA SER A 20 12.38 -19.79 3.93
C SER A 20 11.00 -19.11 4.02
N LEU A 21 10.94 -17.79 3.82
CA LEU A 21 9.66 -17.06 3.92
C LEU A 21 8.71 -17.39 2.76
N VAL A 22 9.25 -17.58 1.55
CA VAL A 22 8.46 -18.03 0.39
C VAL A 22 7.90 -19.42 0.62
N GLU A 23 8.71 -20.34 1.14
CA GLU A 23 8.26 -21.69 1.49
C GLU A 23 7.12 -21.65 2.51
N GLY A 24 7.27 -20.89 3.60
CA GLY A 24 6.21 -20.75 4.61
C GLY A 24 4.90 -20.20 4.02
N ILE A 25 4.98 -19.20 3.13
CA ILE A 25 3.78 -18.65 2.46
C ILE A 25 3.10 -19.73 1.59
N ASN A 26 3.88 -20.55 0.90
CA ASN A 26 3.36 -21.62 0.04
C ASN A 26 2.78 -22.79 0.85
N ASN A 27 3.32 -23.04 2.05
CA ASN A 27 2.81 -24.03 3.01
C ASN A 27 1.54 -23.55 3.75
N GLY A 28 1.17 -22.27 3.61
CA GLY A 28 -0.02 -21.68 4.23
C GLY A 28 0.22 -21.09 5.61
N ASP A 29 1.47 -20.85 6.00
CA ASP A 29 1.82 -20.22 7.27
C ASP A 29 1.30 -18.78 7.30
N LYS A 30 0.37 -18.51 8.22
CA LYS A 30 -0.28 -17.20 8.35
C LYS A 30 0.63 -16.12 8.94
N HIS A 31 1.57 -16.50 9.80
CA HIS A 31 2.41 -15.57 10.54
C HIS A 31 3.86 -15.98 10.41
N GLN A 32 4.69 -15.05 9.94
CA GLN A 32 6.12 -15.23 9.78
C GLN A 32 6.82 -13.92 10.13
N CYS A 33 8.08 -14.00 10.55
CA CYS A 33 8.85 -12.84 11.00
C CYS A 33 10.22 -12.84 10.32
N LEU A 34 10.54 -11.75 9.62
CA LEU A 34 11.88 -11.48 9.11
C LEU A 34 12.69 -10.76 10.20
N LEU A 35 13.57 -11.49 10.88
CA LEU A 35 14.48 -10.90 11.88
C LEU A 35 15.70 -10.27 11.18
N GLY A 36 15.51 -9.12 10.54
CA GLY A 36 16.55 -8.43 9.79
C GLY A 36 17.20 -7.26 10.55
N VAL A 37 18.54 -7.28 10.66
CA VAL A 37 19.31 -6.15 11.22
C VAL A 37 19.17 -4.88 10.37
N THR A 38 19.41 -3.70 10.95
CA THR A 38 19.42 -2.44 10.19
C THR A 38 20.52 -2.46 9.12
N GLY A 39 20.21 -1.97 7.92
CA GLY A 39 21.15 -1.97 6.79
C GLY A 39 21.24 -3.27 5.99
N SER A 40 20.54 -4.34 6.40
CA SER A 40 20.56 -5.65 5.68
C SER A 40 19.77 -5.68 4.36
N GLY A 41 19.17 -4.56 3.93
CA GLY A 41 18.37 -4.51 2.70
C GLY A 41 16.99 -5.17 2.81
N LYS A 42 16.31 -4.99 3.95
CA LYS A 42 14.98 -5.59 4.23
C LYS A 42 13.94 -5.34 3.13
N THR A 43 13.88 -4.13 2.56
CA THR A 43 12.95 -3.83 1.47
C THR A 43 13.23 -4.70 0.25
N PHE A 44 14.50 -4.89 -0.11
CA PHE A 44 14.89 -5.74 -1.23
C PHE A 44 14.58 -7.23 -0.97
N THR A 45 14.80 -7.71 0.26
CA THR A 45 14.36 -9.06 0.68
C THR A 45 12.86 -9.22 0.50
N MET A 46 12.06 -8.27 0.99
CA MET A 46 10.60 -8.30 0.85
C MET A 46 10.14 -8.20 -0.60
N ALA A 47 10.82 -7.40 -1.43
CA ALA A 47 10.53 -7.31 -2.86
C ALA A 47 10.75 -8.65 -3.58
N ASN A 48 11.84 -9.35 -3.29
CA ASN A 48 12.07 -10.70 -3.83
C ASN A 48 10.97 -11.68 -3.40
N ILE A 49 10.54 -11.62 -2.14
CA ILE A 49 9.43 -12.45 -1.65
C ILE A 49 8.13 -12.13 -2.39
N ILE A 50 7.77 -10.85 -2.54
CA ILE A 50 6.57 -10.41 -3.27
C ILE A 50 6.61 -10.91 -4.71
N ALA A 51 7.75 -10.78 -5.38
CA ALA A 51 7.94 -11.25 -6.75
C ALA A 51 7.77 -12.76 -6.88
N ALA A 52 8.33 -13.53 -5.93
CA ALA A 52 8.27 -14.99 -5.93
C ALA A 52 6.87 -15.53 -5.64
N VAL A 53 6.14 -14.97 -4.67
CA VAL A 53 4.79 -15.45 -4.30
C VAL A 53 3.70 -14.90 -5.22
N ASN A 54 3.98 -13.79 -5.91
CA ASN A 54 3.13 -13.16 -6.90
C ASN A 54 1.68 -12.88 -6.43
N LYS A 55 1.55 -12.29 -5.23
CA LYS A 55 0.25 -11.93 -4.61
C LYS A 55 0.14 -10.41 -4.42
N PRO A 56 -1.05 -9.79 -4.63
CA PRO A 56 -1.28 -8.41 -4.22
C PRO A 56 -0.89 -8.24 -2.75
N THR A 57 -0.12 -7.21 -2.44
CA THR A 57 0.53 -7.06 -1.13
C THR A 57 0.24 -5.70 -0.51
N LEU A 58 -0.12 -5.69 0.77
CA LEU A 58 -0.26 -4.50 1.59
C LEU A 58 0.95 -4.35 2.52
N VAL A 59 1.66 -3.24 2.41
CA VAL A 59 2.79 -2.89 3.28
C VAL A 59 2.33 -1.82 4.26
N LEU A 60 2.31 -2.15 5.55
CA LEU A 60 1.89 -1.22 6.60
C LEU A 60 3.09 -0.53 7.25
N ALA A 61 3.09 0.80 7.20
CA ALA A 61 4.07 1.64 7.86
C ALA A 61 3.42 2.45 8.99
N HIS A 62 4.14 2.59 10.10
CA HIS A 62 3.61 3.27 11.29
C HIS A 62 3.60 4.81 11.18
N ASN A 63 4.24 5.39 10.16
CA ASN A 63 4.28 6.83 9.94
C ASN A 63 4.37 7.17 8.43
N LYS A 64 3.97 8.41 8.05
CA LYS A 64 3.94 8.86 6.64
C LYS A 64 5.34 8.95 6.02
N THR A 65 6.38 9.29 6.79
CA THR A 65 7.75 9.42 6.29
C THR A 65 8.30 8.08 5.81
N LEU A 66 8.21 7.04 6.65
CA LEU A 66 8.62 5.69 6.29
C LEU A 66 7.75 5.12 5.16
N ALA A 67 6.44 5.41 5.17
CA ALA A 67 5.55 5.02 4.08
C ALA A 67 6.03 5.61 2.74
N GLY A 68 6.39 6.90 2.72
CA GLY A 68 6.92 7.56 1.52
C GLY A 68 8.25 6.95 1.04
N GLN A 69 9.16 6.62 1.97
CA GLN A 69 10.42 5.94 1.65
C GLN A 69 10.18 4.57 1.01
N LEU A 70 9.36 3.73 1.64
CA LEU A 70 9.04 2.40 1.13
C LEU A 70 8.32 2.46 -0.22
N TYR A 71 7.42 3.43 -0.41
CA TYR A 71 6.76 3.67 -1.69
C TYR A 71 7.77 4.01 -2.79
N GLY A 72 8.73 4.91 -2.52
CA GLY A 72 9.80 5.24 -3.45
C GLY A 72 10.65 4.02 -3.82
N GLU A 73 11.19 3.32 -2.81
CA GLU A 73 12.02 2.13 -3.00
C GLU A 73 11.29 1.03 -3.80
N LEU A 74 10.03 0.74 -3.45
CA LEU A 74 9.26 -0.29 -4.15
C LEU A 74 8.91 0.13 -5.58
N LYS A 75 8.70 1.42 -5.84
CA LYS A 75 8.41 1.93 -7.18
C LYS A 75 9.62 1.84 -8.11
N GLU A 76 10.83 2.03 -7.58
CA GLU A 76 12.08 1.77 -8.29
C GLU A 76 12.29 0.28 -8.57
N LEU A 77 11.95 -0.59 -7.61
CA LEU A 77 12.07 -2.04 -7.74
C LEU A 77 11.00 -2.67 -8.65
N PHE A 78 9.82 -2.05 -8.79
CA PHE A 78 8.70 -2.57 -9.58
C PHE A 78 8.12 -1.52 -10.56
N PRO A 79 8.92 -0.97 -11.49
CA PRO A 79 8.51 0.13 -12.37
C PRO A 79 7.38 -0.24 -13.35
N GLU A 80 7.15 -1.54 -13.57
CA GLU A 80 6.10 -2.05 -14.46
C GLU A 80 4.82 -2.49 -13.72
N ASN A 81 4.85 -2.53 -12.38
CA ASN A 81 3.71 -2.96 -11.56
C ASN A 81 3.03 -1.76 -10.90
N ALA A 82 1.81 -1.96 -10.37
CA ALA A 82 1.09 -0.91 -9.67
C ALA A 82 1.62 -0.82 -8.23
N VAL A 83 2.57 0.09 -8.01
CA VAL A 83 2.99 0.50 -6.67
C VAL A 83 2.22 1.75 -6.29
N GLU A 84 1.42 1.64 -5.25
CA GLU A 84 0.39 2.60 -4.86
C GLU A 84 0.61 3.12 -3.43
N TYR A 85 0.06 4.29 -3.13
CA TYR A 85 0.25 4.98 -1.86
C TYR A 85 -1.08 5.30 -1.19
N PHE A 86 -1.27 4.82 0.04
CA PHE A 86 -2.54 4.94 0.77
C PHE A 86 -2.35 5.43 2.20
N VAL A 87 -2.32 6.75 2.38
CA VAL A 87 -2.23 7.40 3.70
C VAL A 87 -3.38 8.39 3.88
N SER A 88 -3.50 8.97 5.09
CA SER A 88 -4.45 10.06 5.31
C SER A 88 -4.15 11.22 4.35
N TYR A 89 -5.16 11.58 3.56
CA TYR A 89 -5.21 12.75 2.69
C TYR A 89 -5.39 14.09 3.42
N TYR A 90 -5.47 14.09 4.76
CA TYR A 90 -5.48 15.34 5.51
C TYR A 90 -4.04 15.81 5.76
N ASP A 91 -3.76 17.05 5.35
CA ASP A 91 -2.55 17.78 5.76
C ASP A 91 -2.70 18.29 7.20
N TYR A 92 -3.92 18.71 7.55
CA TYR A 92 -4.32 19.09 8.90
C TYR A 92 -5.67 18.48 9.23
N TYR A 93 -5.84 17.98 10.45
CA TYR A 93 -7.10 17.41 10.91
C TYR A 93 -7.29 17.65 12.42
N GLN A 94 -8.36 18.36 12.75
CA GLN A 94 -8.89 18.50 14.09
C GLN A 94 -10.22 17.75 14.16
N PRO A 95 -10.33 16.70 15.00
CA PRO A 95 -11.61 16.04 15.21
C PRO A 95 -12.58 16.95 15.94
N GLU A 96 -13.87 16.76 15.68
CA GLU A 96 -14.92 17.29 16.53
C GLU A 96 -14.80 16.68 17.93
N ALA A 97 -14.83 17.51 18.96
CA ALA A 97 -14.73 17.05 20.33
C ALA A 97 -15.47 17.98 21.29
N TYR A 98 -15.89 17.43 22.43
CA TYR A 98 -16.41 18.21 23.54
C TYR A 98 -15.55 17.95 24.77
N MET A 99 -15.09 19.02 25.43
CA MET A 99 -14.26 19.00 26.63
C MET A 99 -15.10 19.35 27.86
N PRO A 100 -15.53 18.36 28.67
CA PRO A 100 -16.44 18.61 29.79
C PRO A 100 -15.83 19.47 30.90
N THR A 101 -14.50 19.40 31.09
CA THR A 101 -13.79 20.13 32.15
C THR A 101 -13.83 21.64 31.97
N THR A 102 -13.93 22.10 30.72
CA THR A 102 -13.93 23.52 30.35
C THR A 102 -15.22 23.94 29.67
N ASP A 103 -16.21 23.04 29.61
CA ASP A 103 -17.47 23.23 28.88
C ASP A 103 -17.23 23.79 27.46
N THR A 104 -16.26 23.20 26.75
CA THR A 104 -15.79 23.70 25.46
C THR A 104 -16.12 22.70 24.36
N TYR A 105 -16.86 23.16 23.37
CA TYR A 105 -17.03 22.44 22.11
C TYR A 105 -15.93 22.86 21.12
N ILE A 106 -15.28 21.87 20.51
CA ILE A 106 -14.24 22.01 19.50
C ILE A 106 -14.84 21.54 18.18
N GLU A 107 -15.01 22.48 17.26
CA GLU A 107 -15.49 22.18 15.91
C GLU A 107 -14.48 21.37 15.11
N LYS A 108 -15.00 20.54 14.21
CA LYS A 108 -14.19 19.86 13.20
C LYS A 108 -13.59 20.90 12.26
N ASP A 109 -12.28 20.81 12.06
CA ASP A 109 -11.57 21.58 11.05
C ASP A 109 -10.53 20.68 10.35
N SER A 110 -10.34 20.85 9.04
CA SER A 110 -9.44 20.00 8.27
C SER A 110 -9.03 20.63 6.94
N SER A 111 -7.81 20.32 6.50
CA SER A 111 -7.30 20.65 5.17
C SER A 111 -6.96 19.36 4.41
N ILE A 112 -7.46 19.24 3.18
CA ILE A 112 -7.26 18.09 2.30
C ILE A 112 -6.08 18.35 1.37
N ASN A 113 -5.34 17.29 1.07
CA ASN A 113 -4.28 17.24 0.08
C ASN A 113 -4.76 16.49 -1.16
N ASP A 114 -5.04 17.22 -2.23
CA ASP A 114 -5.59 16.69 -3.49
C ASP A 114 -4.66 15.64 -4.13
N GLU A 115 -3.35 15.76 -3.96
CA GLU A 115 -2.39 14.78 -4.50
C GLU A 115 -2.52 13.43 -3.78
N ILE A 116 -2.61 13.45 -2.45
CA ILE A 116 -2.81 12.23 -1.66
C ILE A 116 -4.19 11.63 -1.92
N GLU A 117 -5.22 12.44 -2.10
CA GLU A 117 -6.55 11.97 -2.49
C GLU A 117 -6.49 11.23 -3.84
N ARG A 118 -5.85 11.83 -4.84
CA ARG A 118 -5.64 11.19 -6.15
C ARG A 118 -4.89 9.85 -6.03
N LEU A 119 -3.87 9.77 -5.18
CA LEU A 119 -3.13 8.53 -4.93
C LEU A 119 -3.99 7.45 -4.25
N ARG A 120 -4.90 7.83 -3.35
CA ARG A 120 -5.86 6.88 -2.74
C ARG A 120 -6.86 6.33 -3.77
N HIS A 121 -7.31 7.18 -4.69
CA HIS A 121 -8.13 6.73 -5.82
C HIS A 121 -7.37 5.79 -6.76
N SER A 122 -6.10 6.09 -7.06
CA SER A 122 -5.21 5.20 -7.81
C SER A 122 -5.09 3.83 -7.13
N ALA A 123 -4.85 3.81 -5.81
CA ALA A 123 -4.71 2.56 -5.05
C ALA A 123 -5.96 1.67 -5.10
N THR A 124 -7.14 2.26 -4.94
CA THR A 124 -8.41 1.52 -4.91
C THR A 124 -8.83 1.04 -6.30
N SER A 125 -8.68 1.88 -7.33
CA SER A 125 -8.93 1.49 -8.73
C SER A 125 -7.98 0.39 -9.21
N SER A 126 -6.68 0.49 -8.89
CA SER A 126 -5.68 -0.52 -9.25
C SER A 126 -6.04 -1.93 -8.75
N LEU A 127 -6.65 -2.06 -7.56
CA LEU A 127 -7.12 -3.36 -7.05
C LEU A 127 -8.27 -3.96 -7.86
N GLY A 128 -9.09 -3.13 -8.50
CA GLY A 128 -10.17 -3.57 -9.39
C GLY A 128 -9.69 -3.95 -10.78
N GLU A 129 -8.58 -3.34 -11.25
CA GLU A 129 -8.12 -3.48 -12.64
C GLU A 129 -7.04 -4.55 -12.84
N ARG A 130 -6.18 -4.79 -11.83
CA ARG A 130 -5.02 -5.69 -11.96
C ARG A 130 -4.65 -6.40 -10.66
N ARG A 131 -3.85 -7.47 -10.78
CA ARG A 131 -3.45 -8.35 -9.65
C ARG A 131 -2.06 -8.06 -9.10
N ASP A 132 -1.23 -7.38 -9.86
CA ASP A 132 0.16 -7.04 -9.51
C ASP A 132 0.22 -5.65 -8.87
N VAL A 133 -0.44 -5.54 -7.71
CA VAL A 133 -0.58 -4.31 -6.92
C VAL A 133 0.15 -4.44 -5.59
N ILE A 134 0.99 -3.46 -5.27
CA ILE A 134 1.56 -3.27 -3.93
C ILE A 134 1.04 -1.93 -3.40
N ILE A 135 0.38 -1.95 -2.25
CA ILE A 135 -0.09 -0.73 -1.58
C ILE A 135 0.80 -0.48 -0.37
N VAL A 136 1.48 0.66 -0.34
CA VAL A 136 2.15 1.15 0.87
C VAL A 136 1.19 2.06 1.62
N ALA A 137 0.81 1.66 2.83
CA ALA A 137 -0.25 2.32 3.59
C ALA A 137 0.15 2.67 5.01
N SER A 138 -0.52 3.69 5.56
CA SER A 138 -0.58 3.90 7.01
C SER A 138 -1.78 3.17 7.61
N VAL A 139 -2.01 3.35 8.92
CA VAL A 139 -3.25 2.91 9.58
C VAL A 139 -4.54 3.47 8.93
N SER A 140 -4.45 4.38 7.96
CA SER A 140 -5.62 4.77 7.17
C SER A 140 -6.31 3.59 6.48
N CYS A 141 -5.63 2.47 6.22
CA CYS A 141 -6.21 1.29 5.57
C CYS A 141 -7.20 0.50 6.44
N ILE A 142 -7.29 0.80 7.75
CA ILE A 142 -8.27 0.18 8.66
C ILE A 142 -9.43 1.13 8.98
N TYR A 143 -9.45 2.34 8.39
CA TYR A 143 -10.58 3.26 8.50
C TYR A 143 -11.63 2.96 7.43
N GLY A 144 -12.86 3.38 7.68
CA GLY A 144 -14.00 3.15 6.80
C GLY A 144 -13.77 3.67 5.38
N LEU A 145 -14.16 2.84 4.41
CA LEU A 145 -14.29 3.14 3.00
C LEU A 145 -15.69 2.69 2.55
N GLY A 146 -16.13 3.17 1.38
CA GLY A 146 -17.37 2.65 0.76
C GLY A 146 -17.25 1.16 0.44
N ASP A 147 -18.40 0.49 0.27
CA ASP A 147 -18.44 -0.91 -0.11
C ASP A 147 -17.73 -1.11 -1.47
N PRO A 148 -16.80 -2.08 -1.60
CA PRO A 148 -16.09 -2.30 -2.86
C PRO A 148 -17.00 -2.73 -4.02
N ILE A 149 -18.15 -3.37 -3.73
CA ILE A 149 -19.16 -3.74 -4.73
C ILE A 149 -19.83 -2.49 -5.28
N ASP A 150 -20.32 -1.61 -4.39
CA ASP A 150 -20.92 -0.33 -4.77
C ASP A 150 -19.92 0.52 -5.58
N TYR A 151 -18.66 0.56 -5.14
CA TYR A 151 -17.61 1.27 -5.86
C TYR A 151 -17.44 0.75 -7.29
N ALA A 152 -17.41 -0.58 -7.46
CA ALA A 152 -17.28 -1.21 -8.78
C ALA A 152 -18.50 -0.95 -9.69
N GLU A 153 -19.72 -0.91 -9.13
CA GLU A 153 -20.95 -0.62 -9.87
C GLU A 153 -21.01 0.84 -10.36
N MET A 154 -20.36 1.76 -9.64
CA MET A 154 -20.25 3.17 -10.04
C MET A 154 -19.19 3.43 -11.13
N VAL A 155 -18.35 2.43 -11.48
CA VAL A 155 -17.32 2.59 -12.51
C VAL A 155 -17.95 2.64 -13.90
N ILE A 156 -17.68 3.73 -14.63
CA ILE A 156 -18.08 3.86 -16.03
C ILE A 156 -17.05 3.19 -16.93
N SER A 157 -17.35 1.99 -17.42
CA SER A 157 -16.51 1.31 -18.42
C SER A 157 -16.77 1.87 -19.83
N LEU A 158 -15.72 2.38 -20.47
CA LEU A 158 -15.73 2.86 -21.86
C LEU A 158 -14.75 2.06 -22.71
N ARG A 159 -15.14 1.69 -23.93
CA ARG A 159 -14.29 1.00 -24.90
C ARG A 159 -14.34 1.70 -26.27
N PRO A 160 -13.25 1.68 -27.06
CA PRO A 160 -13.27 2.22 -28.42
C PRO A 160 -14.42 1.62 -29.24
N GLY A 161 -15.24 2.50 -29.85
CA GLY A 161 -16.42 2.10 -30.63
C GLY A 161 -17.71 1.85 -29.82
N GLN A 162 -17.69 2.00 -28.50
CA GLN A 162 -18.88 1.91 -27.67
C GLN A 162 -19.79 3.12 -27.92
N VAL A 163 -21.04 2.85 -28.32
CA VAL A 163 -22.10 3.85 -28.36
C VAL A 163 -22.78 3.85 -26.99
N LYS A 164 -22.86 5.03 -26.36
CA LYS A 164 -23.52 5.26 -25.08
C LYS A 164 -24.41 6.49 -25.28
N ASP A 165 -25.67 6.38 -24.86
CA ASP A 165 -26.66 7.47 -24.91
C ASP A 165 -26.35 8.57 -23.87
#